data_AF-A0A958JN07-F1
#
_entry.id   AF-A0A958JN07-F1
#
_cell.length_a   1.000
_cell.length_b   1.000
_cell.length_c   1.000
_cell.angle_alpha   90.00
_cell.angle_beta   90.00
_cell.angle_gamma   90.00
#
_symmetry.space_group_name_H-M   'P 1'
#
loop_
_entity.id
_entity.type
_entity.pdbx_description
1 polymer ?
#
loop_
_entity_poly.entity_id
_entity_poly.type
_entity_poly.pdbx_seq_one_letter_code
_entity_poly.pdbx_strand_id
1 'polypeptide(L)'
;MGAKKQVKLLKVPSNGQISIGKSWAGRQILVEELDDNEIRISAGVFMPDSQKMFHTKEAQQTLNEFNTWESKRTPKSTDTKKFFSSLKKKK
;
A
#
# COMPACT_ATOMS: atom_id res chain seq x y z
N MET A 1 15.10 16.75 -9.60
CA MET A 1 16.24 15.90 -10.04
C MET A 1 15.67 14.68 -10.74
N GLY A 2 15.75 14.62 -12.08
CA GLY A 2 15.15 13.54 -12.87
C GLY A 2 15.91 12.23 -12.67
N ALA A 3 15.19 11.14 -12.39
CA ALA A 3 15.78 9.82 -12.29
C ALA A 3 16.42 9.43 -13.63
N LYS A 4 17.74 9.20 -13.66
CA LYS A 4 18.45 8.70 -14.84
C LYS A 4 17.89 7.32 -15.21
N LYS A 5 17.21 7.23 -16.35
CA LYS A 5 16.72 5.98 -16.93
C LYS A 5 17.94 5.20 -17.44
N GLN A 6 18.38 4.19 -16.70
CA GLN A 6 19.45 3.29 -17.13
C GLN A 6 18.84 2.17 -17.98
N VAL A 7 19.28 2.05 -19.23
CA VAL A 7 18.86 0.99 -20.15
C VAL A 7 20.03 0.03 -20.33
N LYS A 8 19.80 -1.27 -20.11
CA LYS A 8 20.79 -2.33 -20.27
C LYS A 8 20.26 -3.36 -21.26
N LEU A 9 21.01 -3.62 -22.33
CA LEU A 9 20.72 -4.69 -23.26
C LEU A 9 21.27 -6.00 -22.70
N LEU A 10 20.41 -7.01 -22.57
CA LEU A 10 20.76 -8.35 -22.10
C LEU A 10 20.25 -9.37 -23.11
N LYS A 11 21.01 -10.45 -23.34
CA LYS A 11 20.56 -11.59 -24.12
C LYS A 11 19.99 -12.64 -23.18
N VAL A 12 18.78 -13.11 -23.44
CA VAL A 12 18.18 -14.23 -22.72
C VAL A 12 18.89 -15.53 -23.18
N PRO A 13 19.52 -16.29 -22.27
CA PRO A 13 20.13 -17.57 -22.60
C PRO A 13 19.05 -18.64 -22.83
N SER A 14 19.45 -19.82 -23.31
CA SER A 14 18.54 -20.97 -23.53
C SER A 14 17.81 -21.45 -22.28
N ASN A 15 18.29 -21.08 -21.08
CA ASN A 15 17.64 -21.40 -19.81
C ASN A 15 16.57 -20.37 -19.40
N GLY A 16 16.35 -19.30 -20.17
CA GLY A 16 15.33 -18.30 -19.92
C GLY A 16 15.63 -17.30 -18.78
N GLN A 17 16.83 -17.31 -18.19
CA GLN A 17 17.14 -16.48 -17.01
C GLN A 17 18.03 -15.28 -17.34
N ILE A 18 17.68 -14.10 -16.81
CA ILE A 18 18.51 -12.89 -16.91
C ILE A 18 18.81 -12.29 -15.55
N SER A 19 20.02 -11.77 -15.40
CA SER A 19 20.44 -11.04 -14.20
C SER A 19 20.13 -9.55 -14.32
N ILE A 20 19.06 -9.12 -13.67
CA ILE A 20 18.59 -7.71 -13.64
C ILE A 20 19.40 -6.80 -12.69
N GLY A 21 20.27 -7.39 -11.86
CA GLY A 21 21.23 -6.67 -11.01
C GLY A 21 20.99 -6.85 -9.50
N LYS A 22 22.04 -6.65 -8.71
CA LYS A 22 22.03 -6.87 -7.25
C LYS A 22 21.05 -5.95 -6.50
N SER A 23 20.76 -4.76 -7.04
CA SER A 23 19.79 -3.81 -6.45
C SER A 23 18.36 -4.35 -6.37
N TRP A 24 18.06 -5.37 -7.18
CA TRP A 24 16.76 -6.04 -7.26
C TRP A 24 16.72 -7.40 -6.55
N ALA A 25 17.87 -7.86 -6.04
CA ALA A 25 17.95 -9.15 -5.35
C ALA A 25 17.06 -9.16 -4.09
N GLY A 26 16.34 -10.27 -3.88
CA GLY A 26 15.47 -10.47 -2.72
C GLY A 26 14.14 -9.71 -2.74
N ARG A 27 13.84 -8.93 -3.80
CA ARG A 27 12.54 -8.27 -3.96
C ARG A 27 11.53 -9.22 -4.61
N GLN A 28 10.28 -9.14 -4.17
CA GLN A 28 9.17 -9.69 -4.95
C GLN A 28 8.92 -8.78 -6.15
N ILE A 29 8.79 -9.40 -7.32
CA ILE A 29 8.53 -8.72 -8.59
C ILE A 29 7.36 -9.40 -9.27
N LEU A 30 6.54 -8.59 -9.94
CA LEU A 30 5.50 -9.07 -10.83
C LEU A 30 6.07 -9.05 -12.25
N VAL A 31 5.90 -10.16 -12.97
CA VAL A 31 6.25 -10.28 -14.40
C VAL A 31 4.94 -10.45 -15.16
N GLU A 32 4.64 -9.51 -16.03
CA GLU A 32 3.44 -9.50 -16.86
C GLU A 32 3.85 -9.61 -18.33
N GLU A 33 3.24 -10.55 -19.06
CA GLU A 33 3.34 -10.62 -20.51
C GLU A 33 2.27 -9.70 -21.09
N LEU A 34 2.69 -8.63 -21.78
CA LEU A 34 1.76 -7.65 -22.35
C LEU A 34 1.38 -8.01 -23.78
N ASP A 35 2.34 -8.56 -24.53
CA ASP A 35 2.19 -9.07 -25.89
C ASP A 35 3.29 -10.11 -26.18
N ASP A 36 3.32 -10.63 -27.41
CA ASP A 36 4.26 -11.70 -27.82
C ASP A 36 5.75 -11.27 -27.73
N ASN A 37 6.06 -9.98 -27.67
CA ASN A 37 7.42 -9.45 -27.70
C ASN A 37 7.76 -8.53 -26.52
N GLU A 38 6.78 -8.21 -25.65
CA GLU A 38 6.92 -7.29 -24.54
C GLU A 38 6.50 -7.95 -23.22
N ILE A 39 7.44 -7.93 -22.27
CA ILE A 39 7.16 -8.22 -20.87
C ILE A 39 7.41 -6.97 -20.04
N ARG A 40 6.58 -6.78 -19.00
CA ARG A 40 6.75 -5.75 -17.98
C ARG A 40 7.14 -6.39 -16.67
N ILE A 41 8.24 -5.91 -16.10
CA ILE A 41 8.70 -6.30 -14.77
C ILE A 41 8.50 -5.13 -13.82
N SER A 42 7.64 -5.32 -12.82
CA SER A 42 7.27 -4.30 -11.85
C SER A 42 7.69 -4.72 -10.45
N ALA A 43 8.21 -3.78 -9.65
CA ALA A 43 8.41 -3.99 -8.22
C ALA A 43 7.04 -4.04 -7.55
N GLY A 44 6.69 -5.15 -6.90
CA GLY A 44 5.41 -5.31 -6.24
C GLY A 44 5.61 -5.68 -4.78
N VAL A 45 4.83 -5.09 -3.89
CA VAL A 45 4.61 -5.67 -2.56
C VAL A 45 3.45 -6.65 -2.75
N PHE A 46 3.66 -7.92 -2.43
CA PHE A 46 2.56 -8.88 -2.38
C PHE A 46 1.57 -8.41 -1.32
N MET A 47 0.34 -8.17 -1.73
CA MET A 47 -0.73 -7.74 -0.84
C MET A 47 -1.62 -8.94 -0.55
N PRO A 48 -1.60 -9.48 0.67
CA PRO A 48 -2.42 -10.63 1.05
C PRO A 48 -3.90 -10.35 0.79
N ASP A 49 -4.68 -11.38 0.47
CA ASP A 49 -6.11 -11.24 0.16
C ASP A 49 -6.90 -10.55 1.29
N SER A 50 -6.52 -10.82 2.55
CA SER A 50 -7.12 -10.16 3.72
C SER A 50 -6.90 -8.64 3.76
N GLN A 51 -5.89 -8.12 3.05
CA GLN A 51 -5.57 -6.70 2.99
C GLN A 51 -6.12 -6.02 1.73
N LYS A 52 -6.62 -6.79 0.75
CA LYS A 52 -7.25 -6.24 -0.47
C LYS A 52 -8.43 -5.33 -0.17
N MET A 53 -9.21 -5.64 0.87
CA MET A 53 -10.36 -4.82 1.28
C MET A 53 -10.00 -3.38 1.65
N PHE A 54 -8.76 -3.12 2.08
CA PHE A 54 -8.30 -1.78 2.46
C PHE A 54 -7.76 -0.96 1.28
N HIS A 55 -7.54 -1.60 0.13
CA HIS A 55 -7.00 -0.98 -1.08
C HIS A 55 -8.06 -0.83 -2.18
N THR A 56 -9.33 -0.71 -1.80
CA THR A 56 -10.41 -0.32 -2.72
C THR A 56 -10.61 1.20 -2.69
N LYS A 57 -11.20 1.75 -3.76
CA LYS A 57 -11.56 3.18 -3.81
C LYS A 57 -12.51 3.56 -2.67
N GLU A 58 -13.40 2.66 -2.29
CA GLU A 58 -14.38 2.82 -1.21
C GLU A 58 -13.71 2.90 0.17
N ALA A 59 -12.73 2.03 0.44
CA ALA A 59 -11.95 2.07 1.68
C ALA A 59 -11.14 3.37 1.78
N GLN A 60 -10.54 3.80 0.67
CA GLN A 60 -9.81 5.07 0.61
C GLN A 60 -10.73 6.28 0.87
N GLN A 61 -11.95 6.25 0.31
CA GLN A 61 -12.93 7.31 0.55
C GLN A 61 -13.36 7.36 2.02
N THR A 62 -13.70 6.20 2.60
CA THR A 62 -14.06 6.09 4.02
C THR A 62 -12.94 6.62 4.93
N LEU A 63 -11.70 6.29 4.61
CA LEU A 63 -10.54 6.77 5.37
C LEU A 63 -10.37 8.29 5.25
N ASN A 64 -10.56 8.86 4.06
CA ASN A 64 -10.50 10.31 3.86
C ASN A 64 -11.62 11.05 4.60
N GLU A 65 -12.83 10.48 4.63
CA GLU A 65 -13.96 11.00 5.39
C GLU A 65 -13.66 10.99 6.90
N PHE A 66 -13.11 9.88 7.41
CA PHE A 66 -12.67 9.77 8.80
C PHE A 66 -11.59 10.80 9.15
N ASN A 67 -10.54 10.92 8.34
CA ASN A 67 -9.47 11.89 8.57
C ASN A 67 -9.99 13.34 8.55
N THR A 68 -10.93 13.64 7.65
CA THR A 68 -11.59 14.95 7.61
C THR A 68 -12.44 15.20 8.85
N TRP A 69 -13.13 14.18 9.34
CA TRP A 69 -13.92 14.24 10.57
C TRP A 69 -13.03 14.46 11.81
N GLU A 70 -11.93 13.71 11.91
CA GLU A 70 -10.98 13.75 13.02
C GLU A 70 -10.28 15.11 13.09
N SER A 71 -9.82 15.63 11.95
CA SER A 71 -9.18 16.95 11.86
C SER A 71 -10.07 18.07 12.40
N LYS A 72 -11.39 17.92 12.28
CA LYS A 72 -12.39 18.88 12.77
C LYS A 72 -12.84 18.62 14.20
N ARG A 73 -12.49 17.47 14.80
CA ARG A 73 -12.95 17.02 16.12
C ARG A 73 -11.78 16.54 16.95
N THR A 74 -10.95 17.49 17.35
CA THR A 74 -9.83 17.23 18.25
C THR A 74 -10.35 16.63 19.56
N PRO A 75 -9.83 15.47 20.02
CA PRO A 75 -10.26 14.86 21.26
C PRO A 75 -10.05 15.84 22.42
N LYS A 76 -11.11 16.14 23.17
CA LYS A 76 -11.00 16.92 24.40
C LYS A 76 -10.83 15.98 25.57
N SER A 77 -9.86 16.27 26.42
CA SER A 77 -9.71 15.56 27.69
C SER A 77 -11.01 15.67 28.47
N THR A 78 -11.61 14.51 28.77
CA THR A 78 -12.88 14.42 29.49
C THR A 78 -12.62 13.76 30.84
N ASP A 79 -13.11 14.36 31.91
CA ASP A 79 -13.04 13.76 33.25
C ASP A 79 -13.94 12.51 33.29
N THR A 80 -13.27 11.35 33.23
CA THR A 80 -13.91 10.04 33.19
C THR A 80 -14.69 9.77 34.48
N LYS A 81 -14.24 10.25 35.64
CA LYS A 81 -14.94 10.06 36.93
C LYS A 81 -16.26 10.83 36.92
N LYS A 82 -16.26 12.06 36.41
CA LYS A 82 -17.48 12.87 36.27
C LYS A 82 -18.44 12.27 35.23
N PHE A 83 -17.93 11.75 34.12
CA PHE A 83 -18.75 11.08 33.11
C PHE A 83 -19.44 9.82 33.67
N PHE A 84 -18.69 8.90 34.30
CA PHE A 84 -19.25 7.67 34.86
C PHE A 84 -20.24 7.92 36.00
N SER A 85 -20.06 8.98 36.80
CA SER A 85 -21.03 9.35 37.84
C SER A 85 -22.34 9.91 37.27
N SER A 86 -22.31 10.57 36.11
CA SER A 86 -23.52 11.06 35.42
C SER A 86 -24.39 9.93 34.86
N LEU A 87 -23.78 8.81 34.45
CA LEU A 87 -24.48 7.61 33.97
C LEU A 87 -25.20 6.85 35.10
N LYS A 88 -24.67 6.91 36.33
CA LYS A 88 -25.27 6.26 37.51
C LYS A 88 -26.48 7.01 38.07
N LYS A 89 -26.64 8.30 37.75
CA LYS A 89 -27.76 9.14 38.25
C LYS A 89 -29.07 8.97 37.49
N LYS A 90 -29.09 8.19 36.41
CA LYS A 90 -30.32 7.73 35.73
C LYS A 90 -30.65 6.30 36.18
N LYS A 91 -31.09 6.15 37.42
CA LYS A 91 -31.86 4.99 37.91
C LYS A 91 -32.84 5.48 38.96
#